data_AF-A0A847HYG8-F1
#
_entry.id   AF-A0A847HYG8-F1
#
_cell.length_a   1.000
_cell.length_b   1.000
_cell.length_c   1.000
_cell.angle_alpha   90.00
_cell.angle_beta   90.00
_cell.angle_gamma   90.00
#
_symmetry.space_group_name_H-M   'P 1'
#
loop_
_entity.id
_entity.type
_entity.pdbx_description
1 polymer ?
#
loop_
_entity_poly.entity_id
_entity_poly.type
_entity_poly.pdbx_seq_one_letter_code
_entity_poly.pdbx_strand_id
1 'polypeptide(L)'
;MLTASSYLVLPYCVTHVGGRLFVGNADHTDTLGLVGFSDPHNIVTGTLPDILLRAPLAGYIVDIRGILGTLWYSNSYYSSVCGFLNAATIESGQSPDIVLSDADMVFPMWLVVHERE
;
A
#
# COMPACT_ATOMS: atom_id res chain seq x y z
N MET A 1 -19.59 2.75 -6.13
CA MET A 1 -19.00 4.00 -6.64
C MET A 1 -18.04 4.48 -5.56
N LEU A 2 -16.76 4.69 -5.86
CA LEU A 2 -15.83 5.26 -4.88
C LEU A 2 -16.29 6.68 -4.54
N THR A 3 -16.53 6.95 -3.27
CA THR A 3 -16.95 8.29 -2.82
C THR A 3 -15.71 9.18 -2.63
N ALA A 4 -15.89 10.51 -2.65
CA ALA A 4 -14.79 11.45 -2.38
C ALA A 4 -14.11 11.21 -1.01
N SER A 5 -14.82 10.56 -0.10
CA SER A 5 -14.36 10.17 1.25
C SER A 5 -13.41 8.96 1.24
N SER A 6 -13.25 8.25 0.12
CA SER A 6 -12.36 7.08 0.04
C SER A 6 -10.86 7.43 0.05
N TYR A 7 -10.50 8.71 -0.16
CA TYR A 7 -9.13 9.19 -0.37
C TYR A 7 -8.38 8.53 -1.55
N LEU A 8 -9.08 7.75 -2.37
CA LEU A 8 -8.54 7.11 -3.57
C LEU A 8 -8.67 8.08 -4.75
N VAL A 9 -7.64 8.89 -4.96
CA VAL A 9 -7.58 9.84 -6.08
C VAL A 9 -7.21 9.12 -7.39
N LEU A 10 -6.20 8.25 -7.35
CA LEU A 10 -5.74 7.44 -8.47
C LEU A 10 -5.43 6.00 -8.02
N PRO A 11 -6.46 5.21 -7.67
CA PRO A 11 -6.25 3.82 -7.25
C PRO A 11 -5.63 3.02 -8.41
N TYR A 12 -4.50 2.36 -8.15
CA TYR A 12 -3.70 1.69 -9.18
C TYR A 12 -3.64 0.18 -8.98
N CYS A 13 -3.51 -0.27 -7.73
CA CYS A 13 -3.39 -1.68 -7.38
C CYS A 13 -4.14 -1.98 -6.08
N VAL A 14 -4.56 -3.23 -5.90
CA VAL A 14 -5.32 -3.68 -4.73
C VAL A 14 -4.85 -5.07 -4.31
N THR A 15 -4.82 -5.34 -3.01
CA THR A 15 -4.57 -6.67 -2.45
C THR A 15 -5.39 -6.87 -1.18
N HIS A 16 -5.61 -8.12 -0.82
CA HIS A 16 -6.29 -8.53 0.39
C HIS A 16 -5.35 -9.44 1.20
N VAL A 17 -5.02 -9.05 2.43
CA VAL A 17 -4.12 -9.81 3.30
C VAL A 17 -4.45 -9.57 4.77
N GLY A 18 -4.39 -10.62 5.59
CA GLY A 18 -4.72 -10.53 7.02
C GLY A 18 -6.16 -10.09 7.30
N GLY A 19 -7.11 -10.37 6.38
CA GLY A 19 -8.50 -9.94 6.49
C GLY A 19 -8.74 -8.46 6.11
N ARG A 20 -7.71 -7.75 5.65
CA ARG A 20 -7.75 -6.31 5.36
C ARG A 20 -7.52 -6.03 3.88
N LEU A 21 -8.24 -5.05 3.35
CA LEU A 21 -8.07 -4.59 1.97
C LEU A 21 -7.07 -3.44 1.94
N PHE A 22 -6.08 -3.52 1.06
CA PHE A 22 -5.14 -2.44 0.82
C PHE A 22 -5.20 -2.00 -0.64
N VAL A 23 -5.17 -0.70 -0.86
CA VAL A 23 -5.21 -0.08 -2.18
C VAL A 23 -4.02 0.86 -2.30
N GLY A 24 -3.19 0.62 -3.31
CA GLY A 24 -2.12 1.51 -3.71
C GLY A 24 -2.67 2.65 -4.55
N ASN A 25 -2.29 3.86 -4.18
CA ASN A 25 -2.65 5.09 -4.85
C ASN A 25 -1.40 5.61 -5.59
N ALA A 26 -1.53 5.77 -6.91
CA ALA A 26 -0.45 6.26 -7.78
C ALA A 26 -0.53 7.78 -7.98
N ASP A 27 -1.08 8.51 -7.02
CA ASP A 27 -1.02 9.96 -7.05
C ASP A 27 0.38 10.43 -6.64
N HIS A 28 1.01 11.22 -7.50
CA HIS A 28 2.33 11.83 -7.27
C HIS A 28 2.19 13.22 -6.63
N THR A 29 0.97 13.75 -6.54
CA THR A 29 0.64 15.06 -5.98
C THR A 29 0.08 14.95 -4.58
N ASP A 30 -0.74 13.92 -4.34
CA ASP A 30 -1.28 13.62 -3.02
C ASP A 30 -0.34 12.65 -2.30
N THR A 31 0.24 13.12 -1.19
CA THR A 31 1.21 12.35 -0.39
C THR A 31 0.68 11.03 0.16
N LEU A 32 -0.58 10.65 -0.08
CA LEU A 32 -1.19 9.40 0.38
C LEU A 32 -1.02 8.28 -0.65
N GLY A 33 0.04 7.49 -0.52
CA GLY A 33 0.33 6.39 -1.44
C GLY A 33 -0.36 5.06 -1.12
N LEU A 34 -0.75 4.79 0.13
CA LEU A 34 -1.44 3.55 0.47
C LEU A 34 -2.59 3.77 1.43
N VAL A 35 -3.73 3.16 1.09
CA VAL A 35 -4.98 3.22 1.84
C VAL A 35 -5.37 1.80 2.24
N GLY A 36 -5.78 1.60 3.48
CA GLY A 36 -6.25 0.30 3.97
C GLY A 36 -7.56 0.38 4.72
N PHE A 37 -8.33 -0.72 4.62
CA PHE A 37 -9.60 -0.93 5.28
C PHE A 37 -9.52 -2.20 6.12
N SER A 38 -9.75 -2.08 7.43
CA SER A 38 -9.83 -3.23 8.34
C SER A 38 -10.98 -4.17 7.99
N ASP A 39 -12.10 -3.63 7.48
CA ASP A 39 -13.17 -4.39 6.85
C ASP A 39 -13.22 -4.04 5.35
N PRO A 40 -12.92 -4.99 4.44
CA PRO A 40 -12.98 -4.78 2.99
C PRO A 40 -14.32 -4.24 2.48
N HIS A 41 -15.44 -4.52 3.15
CA HIS A 41 -16.76 -4.02 2.75
C HIS A 41 -16.87 -2.49 2.86
N ASN A 42 -16.05 -1.86 3.68
CA ASN A 42 -16.06 -0.41 3.88
C ASN A 42 -15.74 0.38 2.60
N ILE A 43 -15.03 -0.22 1.64
CA ILE A 43 -14.71 0.43 0.36
C ILE A 43 -15.97 0.77 -0.47
N VAL A 44 -17.05 0.00 -0.33
CA VAL A 44 -18.29 0.20 -1.10
C VAL A 44 -19.39 0.92 -0.33
N THR A 45 -19.28 1.00 1.00
CA THR A 45 -20.27 1.68 1.86
C THR A 45 -19.97 3.17 2.02
N GLY A 46 -18.82 3.65 1.58
CA GLY A 46 -18.39 5.03 1.74
C GLY A 46 -17.83 5.34 3.13
N THR A 47 -17.59 4.32 3.95
CA THR A 47 -16.83 4.44 5.20
C THR A 47 -15.40 4.89 4.88
N LEU A 48 -14.83 5.75 5.72
CA LEU A 48 -13.44 6.18 5.58
C LEU A 48 -12.49 4.98 5.79
N PRO A 49 -11.38 4.91 5.05
CA PRO A 49 -10.29 4.01 5.39
C PRO A 49 -9.68 4.35 6.76
N ASP A 50 -9.31 3.32 7.51
CA ASP A 50 -8.70 3.41 8.85
C ASP A 50 -7.17 3.33 8.82
N ILE A 51 -6.58 2.97 7.68
CA ILE A 51 -5.14 2.90 7.48
C ILE A 51 -4.76 3.86 6.36
N LEU A 52 -3.95 4.87 6.70
CA LEU A 52 -3.45 5.86 5.75
C LEU A 52 -1.92 5.91 5.85
N LEU A 53 -1.22 5.47 4.81
CA LEU A 53 0.24 5.61 4.72
C LEU A 53 0.57 6.69 3.70
N ARG A 54 1.31 7.68 4.19
CA ARG A 54 1.69 8.88 3.43
C ARG A 54 3.20 8.93 3.18
N ALA A 55 3.63 9.84 2.33
CA ALA A 55 5.02 10.19 2.14
C ALA A 55 5.72 10.49 3.49
N PRO A 56 6.98 10.05 3.68
CA PRO A 56 7.80 9.29 2.72
C PRO A 56 7.52 7.78 2.69
N LEU A 57 6.66 7.29 3.59
CA LEU A 57 6.43 5.85 3.80
C LEU A 57 5.79 5.19 2.58
N ALA A 58 4.84 5.86 1.94
CA ALA A 58 4.19 5.40 0.72
C ALA A 58 3.96 6.60 -0.22
N GLY A 59 4.81 6.72 -1.25
CA GLY A 59 4.66 7.70 -2.32
C GLY A 59 4.57 7.00 -3.68
N TYR A 60 3.47 7.21 -4.41
CA TYR A 60 3.26 6.61 -5.72
C TYR A 60 3.40 5.08 -5.74
N ILE A 61 2.34 4.39 -5.30
CA ILE A 61 2.30 2.93 -5.19
C ILE A 61 1.61 2.33 -6.41
N VAL A 62 2.40 1.64 -7.23
CA VAL A 62 1.90 1.00 -8.46
C VAL A 62 1.88 -0.52 -8.39
N ASP A 63 2.48 -1.10 -7.36
CA ASP A 63 2.38 -2.53 -7.12
C ASP A 63 2.34 -2.85 -5.64
N ILE A 64 1.43 -3.75 -5.26
CA ILE A 64 1.26 -4.28 -3.92
C ILE A 64 1.04 -5.79 -3.96
N ARG A 65 1.61 -6.51 -2.99
CA ARG A 65 1.48 -7.96 -2.84
C ARG A 65 1.22 -8.30 -1.37
N GLY A 66 0.24 -9.14 -1.15
CA GLY A 66 0.01 -9.79 0.14
C GLY A 66 0.45 -11.24 0.08
N ILE A 67 1.28 -11.69 1.02
CA ILE A 67 1.75 -13.09 1.06
C ILE A 67 1.96 -13.54 2.51
N LEU A 68 1.34 -14.67 2.90
CA LEU A 68 1.45 -15.25 4.24
C LEU A 68 1.26 -14.26 5.41
N GLY A 69 0.35 -13.29 5.25
CA GLY A 69 0.10 -12.26 6.27
C GLY A 69 1.02 -11.04 6.19
N THR A 70 2.03 -11.03 5.31
CA THR A 70 2.89 -9.87 5.03
C THR A 70 2.30 -9.01 3.91
N LEU A 71 2.55 -7.70 3.96
CA LEU A 71 2.19 -6.74 2.91
C LEU A 71 3.48 -6.13 2.36
N TRP A 72 3.64 -6.17 1.04
CA TRP A 72 4.77 -5.61 0.34
C TRP A 72 4.29 -4.64 -0.74
N TYR A 73 5.04 -3.57 -0.97
CA TYR A 73 4.72 -2.60 -2.01
C TYR A 73 5.96 -1.92 -2.60
N SER A 74 5.86 -1.57 -3.88
CA SER A 74 6.86 -0.77 -4.58
C SER A 74 6.52 0.72 -4.44
N ASN A 75 7.37 1.45 -3.74
CA ASN A 75 7.33 2.90 -3.58
C ASN A 75 8.22 3.54 -4.65
N SER A 76 7.60 3.91 -5.77
CA SER A 76 8.36 4.33 -6.96
C SER A 76 8.88 5.76 -6.82
N TYR A 77 8.21 6.61 -6.04
CA TYR A 77 8.68 7.98 -5.82
C TYR A 77 9.98 8.00 -5.00
N TYR A 78 10.11 7.07 -4.04
CA TYR A 78 11.27 6.97 -3.15
C TYR A 78 12.19 5.80 -3.49
N SER A 79 12.07 5.24 -4.69
CA SER A 79 12.98 4.19 -5.19
C SER A 79 13.20 3.05 -4.20
N SER A 80 12.10 2.53 -3.64
CA SER A 80 12.15 1.52 -2.58
C SER A 80 11.05 0.47 -2.69
N VAL A 81 11.33 -0.69 -2.10
CA VAL A 81 10.35 -1.73 -1.78
C VAL A 81 10.20 -1.78 -0.28
N CYS A 82 8.97 -1.69 0.20
CA CYS A 82 8.64 -1.68 1.61
C CYS A 82 7.84 -2.92 1.99
N GLY A 83 8.07 -3.42 3.20
CA GLY A 83 7.41 -4.62 3.73
C GLY A 83 6.91 -4.42 5.16
N PHE A 84 5.68 -4.84 5.40
CA PHE A 84 5.12 -5.08 6.74
C PHE A 84 5.02 -6.59 6.96
N LEU A 85 5.63 -7.07 8.04
CA LEU A 85 5.67 -8.50 8.38
C LEU A 85 4.34 -9.01 8.97
N ASN A 86 3.47 -8.10 9.42
CA ASN A 86 2.12 -8.43 9.86
C ASN A 86 1.11 -7.39 9.39
N ALA A 87 0.45 -7.68 8.28
CA ALA A 87 -0.54 -6.79 7.68
C ALA A 87 -1.79 -6.58 8.56
N ALA A 88 -2.14 -7.58 9.38
CA ALA A 88 -3.32 -7.56 10.23
C ALA A 88 -3.21 -6.55 11.39
N THR A 89 -2.01 -6.02 11.66
CA THR A 89 -1.77 -5.05 12.73
C THR A 89 -1.29 -3.70 12.25
N ILE A 90 -1.23 -3.46 10.93
CA ILE A 90 -0.83 -2.16 10.37
C ILE A 90 -1.74 -1.05 10.90
N GLU A 91 -1.14 0.04 11.36
CA GLU A 91 -1.83 1.26 11.75
C GLU A 91 -1.51 2.42 10.79
N SER A 92 -2.36 3.45 10.80
CA SER A 92 -2.12 4.67 10.01
C SER A 92 -0.80 5.33 10.40
N GLY A 93 0.01 5.72 9.40
CA GLY A 93 1.32 6.34 9.61
C GLY A 93 2.42 5.41 10.13
N GLN A 94 2.15 4.10 10.29
CA GLN A 94 3.17 3.15 10.73
C GLN A 94 4.30 3.04 9.69
N SER A 95 5.55 3.01 10.16
CA SER A 95 6.70 2.74 9.30
C SER A 95 6.78 1.26 8.92
N PRO A 96 7.19 0.92 7.69
CA PRO A 96 7.43 -0.46 7.28
C PRO A 96 8.50 -1.13 8.15
N ASP A 97 8.34 -2.44 8.39
CA ASP A 97 9.34 -3.25 9.10
C ASP A 97 10.61 -3.44 8.26
N ILE A 98 10.46 -3.48 6.94
CA ILE A 98 11.54 -3.65 5.97
C ILE A 98 11.45 -2.54 4.93
N VAL A 99 12.59 -1.90 4.65
CA VAL A 99 12.76 -0.96 3.55
C VAL A 99 14.00 -1.37 2.77
N LEU A 100 13.81 -1.72 1.50
CA LEU A 100 14.87 -1.99 0.54
C LEU A 100 14.89 -0.82 -0.44
N SER A 101 15.88 0.06 -0.33
CA SER A 101 16.01 1.22 -1.22
C SER A 101 17.20 1.08 -2.15
N ASP A 102 17.04 1.54 -3.38
CA ASP A 102 18.11 1.65 -4.37
C ASP A 102 18.07 3.05 -4.97
N ALA A 103 19.15 3.82 -4.81
CA ALA A 103 19.22 5.20 -5.29
C ALA A 103 19.21 5.28 -6.83
N ASP A 104 19.53 4.19 -7.52
CA ASP A 104 19.61 4.13 -8.98
C ASP A 104 18.33 3.53 -9.62
N MET A 105 17.28 3.27 -8.82
CA MET A 105 16.03 2.70 -9.33
C MET A 105 15.24 3.72 -10.17
N VAL A 106 15.27 3.58 -11.49
CA VAL A 106 14.64 4.56 -12.41
C VAL A 106 13.16 4.24 -12.71
N PHE A 107 12.70 2.99 -12.49
CA PHE A 107 11.36 2.55 -12.85
C PHE A 107 10.66 1.80 -11.70
N PRO A 108 9.31 1.80 -11.67
CA PRO A 108 8.57 0.95 -10.76
C PRO A 108 8.93 -0.52 -10.99
N MET A 109 9.57 -1.13 -9.99
CA MET A 109 9.84 -2.56 -10.04
C MET A 109 8.54 -3.32 -9.84
N TRP A 110 8.24 -4.21 -10.79
CA TRP A 110 7.19 -5.21 -10.62
C TRP A 110 7.58 -6.08 -9.44
N LEU A 111 6.72 -6.11 -8.43
CA LEU A 111 6.99 -6.85 -7.22
C LEU A 111 6.62 -8.31 -7.45
N VAL A 112 7.63 -9.16 -7.45
CA VAL A 112 7.47 -10.60 -7.41
C VAL A 112 7.99 -11.09 -6.06
N VAL A 113 7.05 -11.43 -5.17
CA VAL A 113 7.39 -12.07 -3.90
C VAL A 113 7.13 -13.56 -4.07
N HIS A 114 8.17 -14.36 -3.92
CA HIS A 114 8.08 -15.81 -3.97
C HIS A 114 8.14 -16.37 -2.56
N GLU A 115 7.33 -17.39 -2.31
CA GLU A 115 7.56 -18.30 -1.19
C GLU A 115 8.81 -19.14 -1.52
N ARG A 116 9.68 -19.33 -0.53
CA ARG A 116 10.60 -20.47 -0.55
C ARG A 116 9.90 -21.60 0.17
N GLU A 117 9.66 -22.69 -0.55
CA GLU A 117 9.28 -23.98 0.02
C GLU A 117 10.33 -24.52 0.99
#